data_AF-A0A958WV64-F1
#
_entry.id   AF-A0A958WV64-F1
#
_cell.length_a   1.000
_cell.length_b   1.000
_cell.length_c   1.000
_cell.angle_alpha   90.00
_cell.angle_beta   90.00
_cell.angle_gamma   90.00
#
_symmetry.space_group_name_H-M   'P 1'
#
loop_
_entity.id
_entity.type
_entity.pdbx_description
1 polymer ?
#
loop_
_entity_poly.entity_id
_entity_poly.type
_entity_poly.pdbx_seq_one_letter_code
_entity_poly.pdbx_strand_id
1 'polypeptide(L)'
;MSRFIFFILASLFFTDFMRSQTYYSQTYEFGDDIYPQNELLKSIVDQDTLYALSIRRCPSGNCTEVSKININNGEILAERLFDWFNPGYPSKDVMIRDGEKIVISGKHGFFEEARYDLLVLNTGLDSIAHFEYAVEGDIEYVGNKSVISFGEYYIILGFTNTISDPLPSNMLWINKGDYSLDTIGFVA
;
A
#
# COMPACT_ATOMS: atom_id res chain seq x y z
N MET A 1 -19.18 -28.05 -48.50
CA MET A 1 -19.92 -27.07 -47.68
C MET A 1 -19.45 -26.99 -46.21
N SER A 2 -19.00 -28.08 -45.57
CA SER A 2 -18.58 -28.09 -44.16
C SER A 2 -17.34 -27.23 -43.80
N ARG A 3 -16.36 -27.08 -44.71
CA ARG A 3 -15.10 -26.34 -44.44
C ARG A 3 -15.22 -24.80 -44.43
N PHE A 4 -16.24 -24.25 -45.09
CA PHE A 4 -16.44 -22.79 -45.17
C PHE A 4 -17.05 -22.22 -43.87
N ILE A 5 -17.91 -23.00 -43.21
CA ILE A 5 -18.56 -22.62 -41.96
C ILE A 5 -17.53 -22.56 -40.81
N PHE A 6 -16.56 -23.48 -40.80
CA PHE A 6 -15.49 -23.50 -39.80
C PHE A 6 -14.60 -22.25 -39.84
N PHE A 7 -14.31 -21.73 -41.04
CA PHE A 7 -13.48 -20.52 -41.19
C PHE A 7 -14.20 -19.26 -40.70
N ILE A 8 -15.51 -19.16 -40.91
CA ILE A 8 -16.32 -18.00 -40.47
C ILE A 8 -16.50 -18.00 -38.95
N LEU A 9 -16.73 -19.17 -38.35
CA LEU A 9 -16.78 -19.32 -36.89
C LEU A 9 -15.42 -18.98 -36.24
N ALA A 10 -14.32 -19.46 -36.80
CA ALA A 10 -12.99 -19.13 -36.29
C ALA A 10 -12.68 -17.61 -36.37
N SER A 11 -13.12 -16.91 -37.42
CA SER A 11 -12.91 -15.46 -37.51
C SER A 11 -13.74 -14.64 -36.53
N LEU A 12 -14.95 -15.10 -36.19
CA LEU A 12 -15.83 -14.42 -35.22
C LEU A 12 -15.29 -14.54 -33.79
N PHE A 13 -14.74 -15.70 -33.41
CA PHE A 13 -14.14 -15.87 -32.07
C PHE A 13 -12.81 -15.13 -31.90
N PHE A 14 -12.03 -14.92 -32.97
CA PHE A 14 -10.76 -14.20 -32.89
C PHE A 14 -10.94 -12.68 -32.72
N THR A 15 -12.01 -12.08 -33.27
CA THR A 15 -12.28 -10.65 -33.11
C THR A 15 -12.71 -10.26 -31.71
N ASP A 16 -13.46 -11.13 -31.02
CA ASP A 16 -13.89 -10.88 -29.64
C ASP A 16 -12.73 -11.08 -28.65
N PHE A 17 -11.84 -12.04 -28.92
CA PHE A 17 -10.65 -12.27 -28.07
C PHE A 17 -9.68 -11.08 -28.10
N MET A 18 -9.55 -10.39 -29.23
CA MET A 18 -8.68 -9.21 -29.36
C MET A 18 -9.30 -7.92 -28.80
N ARG A 19 -10.64 -7.80 -28.76
CA ARG A 19 -11.32 -6.65 -28.15
C ARG A 19 -11.32 -6.68 -26.61
N SER A 20 -11.25 -7.87 -26.02
CA SER A 20 -11.23 -8.02 -24.55
C SER A 20 -9.92 -7.55 -23.90
N GLN A 21 -8.80 -7.53 -24.63
CA GLN A 21 -7.51 -7.10 -24.05
C GLN A 21 -7.29 -5.59 -24.08
N THR A 22 -7.92 -4.86 -25.00
CA THR A 22 -7.77 -3.39 -25.08
C THR A 22 -8.57 -2.65 -23.98
N TYR A 23 -9.47 -3.35 -23.28
CA TYR A 23 -10.45 -2.74 -22.37
C TYR A 23 -10.07 -2.74 -20.87
N TYR A 24 -8.89 -3.23 -20.48
CA TYR A 24 -8.50 -3.35 -19.06
C TYR A 24 -7.10 -2.81 -18.74
N SER A 25 -6.61 -1.85 -19.52
CA SER A 25 -5.42 -1.08 -19.13
C SER A 25 -5.77 0.41 -19.16
N GLN A 26 -6.04 0.97 -17.99
CA GLN A 26 -6.07 2.42 -17.80
C GLN A 26 -4.73 2.83 -17.18
N THR A 27 -4.08 3.82 -17.79
CA THR A 27 -2.91 4.47 -17.20
C THR A 27 -3.42 5.58 -16.32
N TYR A 28 -3.06 5.55 -15.04
CA TYR A 28 -3.32 6.63 -14.11
C TYR A 28 -2.01 7.40 -13.92
N GLU A 29 -2.05 8.69 -14.17
CA GLU A 29 -0.95 9.58 -13.86
C GLU A 29 -1.10 9.99 -12.39
N PHE A 30 -0.13 9.60 -11.59
CA PHE A 30 -0.04 10.02 -10.20
C PHE A 30 0.88 11.23 -10.13
N GLY A 31 0.46 12.24 -9.37
CA GLY A 31 1.23 13.43 -9.05
C GLY A 31 1.28 14.52 -10.13
N ASP A 32 2.14 15.53 -9.93
CA ASP A 32 2.19 16.74 -10.77
C ASP A 32 3.30 16.58 -11.84
N ASP A 33 3.03 16.98 -13.08
CA ASP A 33 3.94 16.86 -14.24
C ASP A 33 5.30 17.55 -14.02
N ILE A 34 5.37 18.44 -13.03
CA ILE A 34 6.57 19.20 -12.67
C ILE A 34 7.64 18.29 -12.03
N TYR A 35 7.25 17.16 -11.44
CA TYR A 35 8.17 16.25 -10.73
C TYR A 35 8.04 14.80 -11.23
N PRO A 36 8.98 14.31 -12.05
CA PRO A 36 8.87 13.01 -12.75
C PRO A 36 9.13 11.76 -11.87
N GLN A 37 8.97 11.87 -10.55
CA GLN A 37 9.28 10.80 -9.58
C GLN A 37 8.08 10.39 -8.74
N ASN A 38 6.89 10.38 -9.35
CA ASN A 38 5.71 9.83 -8.67
C ASN A 38 5.73 8.31 -8.83
N GLU A 39 5.90 7.60 -7.73
CA GLU A 39 5.99 6.14 -7.72
C GLU A 39 4.78 5.54 -7.02
N LEU A 40 4.03 4.70 -7.72
CA LEU A 40 2.95 3.91 -7.14
C LEU A 40 3.55 2.73 -6.35
N LEU A 41 3.31 2.72 -5.03
CA LEU A 41 3.79 1.65 -4.15
C LEU A 41 2.80 0.49 -4.08
N LYS A 42 1.52 0.80 -3.88
CA LYS A 42 0.48 -0.21 -3.69
C LYS A 42 -0.87 0.35 -4.13
N SER A 43 -1.74 -0.53 -4.61
CA SER A 43 -3.13 -0.20 -4.84
C SER A 43 -4.08 -1.31 -4.37
N ILE A 44 -5.32 -0.90 -4.08
CA ILE A 44 -6.44 -1.77 -3.73
C ILE A 44 -7.62 -1.37 -4.60
N VAL A 45 -8.21 -2.33 -5.28
CA VAL A 45 -9.42 -2.13 -6.07
C VAL A 45 -10.63 -2.62 -5.28
N ASP A 46 -11.66 -1.79 -5.20
CA ASP A 46 -12.97 -2.11 -4.68
C ASP A 46 -14.06 -1.59 -5.60
N GLN A 47 -14.76 -2.49 -6.28
CA GLN A 47 -15.81 -2.15 -7.24
C GLN A 47 -15.32 -1.14 -8.30
N ASP A 48 -15.86 0.08 -8.27
CA ASP A 48 -15.52 1.18 -9.17
C ASP A 48 -14.45 2.12 -8.61
N THR A 49 -13.87 1.79 -7.46
CA THR A 49 -12.92 2.64 -6.74
C THR A 49 -11.55 1.98 -6.61
N LEU A 50 -10.49 2.73 -6.93
CA LEU A 50 -9.09 2.40 -6.71
C LEU A 50 -8.57 3.26 -5.56
N TYR A 51 -8.03 2.62 -4.52
CA TYR A 51 -7.22 3.27 -3.50
C TYR A 51 -5.76 3.06 -3.85
N ALA A 52 -5.00 4.14 -4.01
CA ALA A 52 -3.61 4.11 -4.41
C ALA A 52 -2.73 4.75 -3.35
N LEU A 53 -1.60 4.12 -3.05
CA LEU A 53 -0.54 4.64 -2.20
C LEU A 53 0.67 4.93 -3.09
N SER A 54 1.11 6.18 -3.09
CA SER A 54 2.21 6.67 -3.91
C SER A 54 3.21 7.48 -3.07
N ILE A 55 4.43 7.59 -3.57
CA ILE A 55 5.39 8.60 -3.13
C ILE A 55 5.39 9.71 -4.17
N ARG A 56 5.28 10.96 -3.71
CA ARG A 56 5.27 12.18 -4.52
C ARG A 56 6.33 13.15 -4.03
N ARG A 57 6.78 14.05 -4.90
CA ARG A 57 7.61 15.20 -4.49
C ARG A 57 6.74 16.32 -3.92
N CYS A 58 7.00 16.69 -2.67
CA CYS A 58 6.45 17.87 -1.98
C CYS A 58 7.54 18.96 -1.84
N PRO A 59 7.18 20.22 -1.52
CA PRO A 59 8.17 21.30 -1.34
C PRO A 59 9.26 20.99 -0.31
N SER A 60 8.93 20.24 0.74
CA SER A 60 9.83 19.83 1.82
C SER A 60 10.65 18.58 1.53
N GLY A 61 10.40 17.86 0.43
CA GLY A 61 11.03 16.58 0.14
C GLY A 61 10.09 15.58 -0.52
N ASN A 62 10.19 14.31 -0.16
CA ASN A 62 9.23 13.31 -0.60
C ASN A 62 8.10 13.22 0.44
N CYS A 63 6.87 13.04 -0.02
CA CYS A 63 5.69 12.86 0.80
C CYS A 63 4.94 11.62 0.34
N THR A 64 4.20 11.01 1.26
CA THR A 64 3.31 9.90 0.95
C THR A 64 1.97 10.44 0.54
N GLU A 65 1.41 9.90 -0.53
CA GLU A 65 0.10 10.25 -1.06
C GLU A 65 -0.81 9.03 -1.00
N VAL A 66 -2.03 9.25 -0.54
CA VAL A 66 -3.13 8.28 -0.65
C VAL A 66 -4.22 8.90 -1.50
N SER A 67 -4.55 8.26 -2.62
CA SER A 67 -5.56 8.73 -3.57
C SER A 67 -6.70 7.73 -3.67
N LYS A 68 -7.92 8.26 -3.82
CA LYS A 68 -9.14 7.52 -4.13
C LYS A 68 -9.57 7.92 -5.53
N ILE A 69 -9.63 6.95 -6.44
CA ILE A 69 -9.81 7.17 -7.88
C ILE A 69 -11.00 6.36 -8.37
N ASN A 70 -11.87 6.97 -9.16
CA ASN A 70 -12.92 6.26 -9.88
C ASN A 70 -12.31 5.53 -11.09
N ILE A 71 -12.38 4.20 -11.08
CA ILE A 71 -11.78 3.33 -12.10
C ILE A 71 -12.47 3.50 -13.46
N ASN A 72 -13.72 3.95 -13.52
CA ASN A 72 -14.43 4.04 -14.79
C ASN A 72 -13.95 5.22 -15.64
N ASN A 73 -13.54 6.32 -15.01
CA ASN A 73 -13.18 7.57 -15.69
C ASN A 73 -11.80 8.13 -15.30
N GLY A 74 -11.10 7.53 -14.34
CA GLY A 74 -9.83 8.01 -13.81
C GLY A 74 -9.95 9.26 -12.93
N GLU A 75 -11.16 9.67 -12.56
CA GLU A 75 -11.38 10.85 -11.73
C GLU A 75 -10.86 10.62 -10.31
N ILE A 76 -10.02 11.54 -9.84
CA ILE A 76 -9.57 11.57 -8.46
C ILE A 76 -10.71 12.11 -7.58
N LEU A 77 -11.28 11.23 -6.77
CA LEU A 77 -12.40 11.54 -5.88
C LEU A 77 -11.93 12.17 -4.55
N ALA A 78 -10.75 11.78 -4.07
CA ALA A 78 -10.13 12.34 -2.88
C ALA A 78 -8.62 12.06 -2.85
N GLU A 79 -7.86 12.95 -2.21
CA GLU A 79 -6.42 12.78 -1.98
C GLU A 79 -6.02 13.24 -0.58
N ARG A 80 -4.99 12.62 -0.03
CA ARG A 80 -4.34 13.03 1.21
C ARG A 80 -2.84 12.91 1.07
N LEU A 81 -2.13 13.92 1.57
CA LEU A 81 -0.68 13.98 1.59
C LEU A 81 -0.20 13.93 3.05
N PHE A 82 0.83 13.13 3.27
CA PHE A 82 1.49 12.95 4.56
C PHE A 82 2.99 13.17 4.36
N ASP A 83 3.52 14.29 4.88
CA ASP A 83 4.94 14.62 4.84
C ASP A 83 5.74 13.94 5.96
N TRP A 84 5.05 13.50 7.00
CA TRP A 84 5.63 12.79 8.16
C TRP A 84 5.61 11.27 8.03
N PHE A 85 4.73 10.70 7.19
CA PHE A 85 4.56 9.25 7.05
C PHE A 85 5.43 8.70 5.93
N ASN A 86 6.13 7.60 6.20
CA ASN A 86 6.94 6.92 5.20
C ASN A 86 6.61 5.41 5.17
N PRO A 87 5.89 4.91 4.15
CA PRO A 87 5.54 3.49 4.03
C PRO A 87 6.77 2.58 3.82
N GLY A 88 7.93 3.16 3.49
CA GLY A 88 9.16 2.46 3.18
C GLY A 88 9.28 2.09 1.71
N TYR A 89 10.46 2.32 1.15
CA TYR A 89 10.85 1.86 -0.19
C TYR A 89 11.92 0.76 -0.07
N PRO A 90 11.87 -0.34 -0.84
CA PRO A 90 10.89 -0.70 -1.88
C PRO A 90 9.76 -1.62 -1.40
N SER A 91 9.24 -1.40 -0.18
CA SER A 91 8.33 -2.35 0.47
C SER A 91 6.99 -2.45 -0.24
N LYS A 92 6.66 -3.67 -0.66
CA LYS A 92 5.40 -4.00 -1.34
C LYS A 92 4.53 -4.75 -0.33
N ASP A 93 3.24 -4.38 -0.27
CA ASP A 93 2.20 -4.91 0.64
C ASP A 93 2.02 -4.20 2.00
N VAL A 94 2.34 -2.91 2.03
CA VAL A 94 2.20 -2.04 3.21
C VAL A 94 0.84 -1.37 3.34
N MET A 95 -0.14 -1.72 2.49
CA MET A 95 -1.50 -1.17 2.55
C MET A 95 -2.53 -2.28 2.34
N ILE A 96 -3.55 -2.31 3.20
CA ILE A 96 -4.71 -3.21 3.14
C ILE A 96 -6.02 -2.45 3.33
N ARG A 97 -7.12 -3.11 3.00
CA ARG A 97 -8.48 -2.68 3.34
C ARG A 97 -9.07 -3.64 4.36
N ASP A 98 -9.70 -3.09 5.39
CA ASP A 98 -10.37 -3.82 6.46
C ASP A 98 -11.76 -3.20 6.68
N GLY A 99 -12.76 -3.70 5.92
CA GLY A 99 -14.10 -3.11 5.88
C GLY A 99 -14.09 -1.67 5.35
N GLU A 100 -14.51 -0.72 6.20
CA GLU A 100 -14.54 0.72 5.90
C GLU A 100 -13.20 1.44 6.20
N LYS A 101 -12.16 0.69 6.55
CA LYS A 101 -10.84 1.23 6.85
C LYS A 101 -9.83 0.92 5.76
N ILE A 102 -8.95 1.87 5.50
CA ILE A 102 -7.68 1.67 4.79
C ILE A 102 -6.58 1.72 5.84
N VAL A 103 -5.78 0.65 5.91
CA VAL A 103 -4.73 0.50 6.92
C VAL A 103 -3.40 0.45 6.20
N ILE A 104 -2.47 1.31 6.63
CA ILE A 104 -1.18 1.49 5.99
C ILE A 104 -0.11 1.38 7.06
N SER A 105 0.90 0.55 6.81
CA SER A 105 2.06 0.43 7.69
C SER A 105 3.24 1.20 7.12
N GLY A 106 4.01 1.82 8.00
CA GLY A 106 5.18 2.61 7.63
C GLY A 106 6.31 2.46 8.61
N LYS A 107 7.25 3.40 8.53
CA LYS A 107 8.40 3.51 9.41
C LYS A 107 8.82 4.96 9.55
N HIS A 108 9.42 5.27 10.69
CA HIS A 108 9.98 6.58 10.98
C HIS A 108 11.38 6.45 11.60
N GLY A 109 12.21 7.47 11.39
CA GLY A 109 13.45 7.68 12.13
C GLY A 109 14.58 6.68 11.86
N PHE A 110 15.65 6.87 12.61
CA PHE A 110 16.83 6.01 12.69
C PHE A 110 17.26 5.92 14.16
N PHE A 111 18.08 4.93 14.48
CA PHE A 111 18.62 4.70 15.81
C PHE A 111 17.53 4.62 16.90
N GLU A 112 17.69 5.36 18.00
CA GLU A 112 16.72 5.43 19.10
C GLU A 112 15.35 6.00 18.70
N GLU A 113 15.26 6.67 17.54
CA GLU A 113 14.01 7.20 16.97
C GLU A 113 13.36 6.23 15.97
N ALA A 114 13.96 5.06 15.71
CA ALA A 114 13.40 4.10 14.76
C ALA A 114 12.06 3.54 15.28
N ARG A 115 10.98 3.77 14.52
CA ARG A 115 9.61 3.32 14.86
C ARG A 115 8.94 2.67 13.66
N TYR A 116 8.05 1.72 13.93
CA TYR A 116 7.02 1.29 12.97
C TYR A 116 5.80 2.18 13.09
N ASP A 117 5.22 2.56 11.97
CA ASP A 117 4.00 3.38 11.95
C ASP A 117 2.80 2.55 11.51
N LEU A 118 1.64 2.83 12.10
CA LEU A 118 0.34 2.37 11.64
C LEU A 118 -0.57 3.58 11.42
N LEU A 119 -0.90 3.83 10.15
CA LEU A 119 -1.88 4.83 9.74
C LEU A 119 -3.19 4.14 9.37
N VAL A 120 -4.29 4.60 9.96
CA VAL A 120 -5.64 4.09 9.69
C VAL A 120 -6.50 5.22 9.18
N LEU A 121 -7.04 5.07 7.97
CA LEU A 121 -7.93 6.01 7.32
C LEU A 121 -9.32 5.40 7.16
N ASN A 122 -10.36 6.22 7.03
CA ASN A 122 -11.65 5.78 6.50
C ASN A 122 -11.61 5.69 4.95
N THR A 123 -12.67 5.18 4.32
CA THR A 123 -12.81 5.15 2.84
C THR A 123 -13.01 6.53 2.20
N GLY A 124 -13.21 7.58 3.00
CA GLY A 124 -13.12 8.99 2.60
C GLY A 124 -11.71 9.56 2.69
N LEU A 125 -10.72 8.75 3.08
CA LEU A 125 -9.33 9.08 3.35
C LEU A 125 -9.10 9.98 4.57
N ASP A 126 -10.09 10.25 5.42
CA ASP A 126 -9.85 10.96 6.67
C ASP A 126 -9.11 10.07 7.67
N SER A 127 -8.16 10.67 8.40
CA SER A 127 -7.42 9.96 9.42
C SER A 127 -8.32 9.58 10.59
N ILE A 128 -8.33 8.28 10.90
CA ILE A 128 -8.98 7.72 12.09
C ILE A 128 -7.96 7.62 13.21
N ALA A 129 -6.74 7.15 12.90
CA ALA A 129 -5.70 6.89 13.86
C ALA A 129 -4.30 6.91 13.23
N HIS A 130 -3.32 7.32 14.04
CA HIS A 130 -1.90 7.17 13.75
C HIS A 130 -1.20 6.74 15.04
N PHE A 131 -0.45 5.64 14.98
CA PHE A 131 0.31 5.10 16.10
C PHE A 131 1.72 4.72 15.68
N GLU A 132 2.67 4.96 16.57
CA GLU A 132 4.09 4.65 16.39
C GLU A 132 4.51 3.61 17.42
N TYR A 133 5.26 2.60 16.99
CA TYR A 133 5.69 1.49 17.83
C TYR A 133 7.21 1.39 17.83
N ALA A 134 7.79 1.56 19.02
CA ALA A 134 9.20 1.31 19.24
C ALA A 134 9.47 -0.20 19.31
N VAL A 135 10.62 -0.60 18.79
CA VAL A 135 11.21 -1.90 19.09
C VAL A 135 12.33 -1.66 20.09
N GLU A 136 12.49 -2.56 21.06
CA GLU A 136 13.56 -2.45 22.05
C GLU A 136 14.91 -2.89 21.47
N GLY A 137 16.00 -2.32 21.99
CA GLY A 137 17.38 -2.70 21.67
C GLY A 137 18.20 -1.60 21.00
N ASP A 138 19.45 -1.93 20.68
CA ASP A 138 20.40 -1.04 19.99
C ASP A 138 20.12 -1.04 18.48
N ILE A 139 19.02 -0.40 18.12
CA ILE A 139 18.50 -0.35 16.75
C ILE A 139 19.29 0.68 15.93
N GLU A 140 19.52 0.39 14.66
CA GLU A 140 19.99 1.37 13.67
C GLU A 140 18.85 1.85 12.78
N TYR A 141 18.01 0.94 12.30
CA TYR A 141 16.79 1.27 11.57
C TYR A 141 15.80 0.11 11.58
N VAL A 142 14.54 0.43 11.32
CA VAL A 142 13.49 -0.56 11.05
C VAL A 142 13.10 -0.54 9.57
N GLY A 143 12.74 -1.71 9.06
CA GLY A 143 12.18 -1.89 7.74
C GLY A 143 10.77 -2.42 7.85
N ASN A 144 9.81 -1.71 7.25
CA ASN A 144 8.46 -2.22 7.06
C ASN A 144 8.46 -3.15 5.84
N LYS A 145 7.75 -4.29 5.89
CA LYS A 145 7.53 -5.14 4.70
C LYS A 145 6.06 -5.18 4.33
N SER A 146 5.19 -5.46 5.29
CA SER A 146 3.76 -5.56 5.02
C SER A 146 2.89 -5.35 6.24
N VAL A 147 1.59 -5.19 5.98
CA VAL A 147 0.54 -5.23 7.00
C VAL A 147 -0.54 -6.22 6.59
N ILE A 148 -1.05 -6.97 7.57
CA ILE A 148 -2.15 -7.91 7.38
C ILE A 148 -3.22 -7.71 8.45
N SER A 149 -4.47 -8.03 8.09
CA SER A 149 -5.62 -8.07 8.99
C SER A 149 -5.88 -9.53 9.37
N PHE A 150 -5.86 -9.86 10.66
CA PHE A 150 -6.08 -11.22 11.15
C PHE A 150 -6.85 -11.21 12.48
N GLY A 151 -8.11 -11.67 12.43
CA GLY A 151 -9.00 -11.63 13.59
C GLY A 151 -9.10 -10.22 14.19
N GLU A 152 -8.83 -10.10 15.48
CA GLU A 152 -8.85 -8.86 16.25
C GLU A 152 -7.54 -8.04 16.13
N TYR A 153 -6.63 -8.42 15.23
CA TYR A 153 -5.30 -7.80 15.13
C TYR A 153 -4.99 -7.26 13.73
N TYR A 154 -4.26 -6.14 13.71
CA TYR A 154 -3.36 -5.80 12.61
C TYR A 154 -1.98 -6.34 12.93
N ILE A 155 -1.33 -6.96 11.95
CA ILE A 155 0.03 -7.49 12.12
C ILE A 155 0.93 -6.76 11.13
N ILE A 156 1.90 -6.00 11.65
CA ILE A 156 2.97 -5.42 10.83
C ILE A 156 4.11 -6.44 10.77
N LEU A 157 4.48 -6.83 9.55
CA LEU A 157 5.67 -7.64 9.29
C LEU A 157 6.80 -6.71 8.87
N GLY A 158 7.95 -6.86 9.51
CA GLY A 158 9.11 -6.03 9.24
C GLY A 158 10.41 -6.74 9.55
N PHE A 159 11.48 -5.96 9.62
CA PHE A 159 12.77 -6.37 10.14
C PHE A 159 13.44 -5.21 10.87
N THR A 160 14.21 -5.52 11.91
CA THR A 160 15.01 -4.53 12.63
C THR A 160 16.47 -4.77 12.29
N ASN A 161 17.23 -3.72 11.98
CA ASN A 161 18.69 -3.82 11.98
C ASN A 161 19.23 -3.37 13.34
N THR A 162 20.02 -4.20 13.99
CA THR A 162 20.67 -3.86 15.26
C THR A 162 22.20 -3.89 15.10
N ILE A 163 22.91 -3.21 15.99
CA ILE A 163 24.38 -3.14 15.97
C ILE A 163 25.01 -4.54 16.12
N SER A 164 24.36 -5.45 16.85
CA SER A 164 24.88 -6.78 17.17
C SER A 164 24.33 -7.92 16.31
N ASP A 165 23.16 -7.74 15.69
CA ASP A 165 22.50 -8.77 14.89
C ASP A 165 21.74 -8.15 13.70
N PRO A 166 22.19 -8.40 12.46
CA PRO A 166 21.56 -7.83 11.29
C PRO A 166 20.28 -8.57 10.90
N LEU A 167 19.17 -7.81 10.89
CA LEU A 167 17.91 -8.12 10.21
C LEU A 167 17.01 -9.24 10.78
N PRO A 168 16.87 -9.45 12.11
CA PRO A 168 15.77 -10.30 12.60
C PRO A 168 14.44 -9.79 12.06
N SER A 169 13.67 -10.69 11.44
CA SER A 169 12.30 -10.38 11.02
C SER A 169 11.43 -10.26 12.27
N ASN A 170 10.56 -9.27 12.30
CA ASN A 170 9.67 -9.02 13.42
C ASN A 170 8.20 -8.99 12.98
N MET A 171 7.33 -9.30 13.93
CA MET A 171 5.89 -9.28 13.78
C MET A 171 5.30 -8.52 14.94
N LEU A 172 4.71 -7.36 14.67
CA LEU A 172 4.06 -6.53 15.68
C LEU A 172 2.56 -6.81 15.64
N TRP A 173 2.01 -7.38 16.72
CA TRP A 173 0.60 -7.67 16.88
C TRP A 173 -0.09 -6.50 17.55
N ILE A 174 -0.95 -5.80 16.80
CA ILE A 174 -1.62 -4.56 17.22
C ILE A 174 -3.11 -4.81 17.33
N ASN A 175 -3.70 -4.57 18.50
CA ASN A 175 -5.13 -4.77 18.74
C ASN A 175 -5.97 -3.78 17.92
N LYS A 176 -6.97 -4.24 17.16
CA LYS A 176 -7.80 -3.37 16.31
C LYS A 176 -8.76 -2.44 17.08
N GLY A 177 -9.09 -2.80 18.32
CA GLY A 177 -10.05 -2.09 19.16
C GLY A 177 -9.47 -0.81 19.75
N ASP A 178 -8.23 -0.86 20.23
CA ASP A 178 -7.56 0.26 20.91
C ASP A 178 -6.18 0.62 20.34
N TYR A 179 -5.68 -0.13 19.35
CA TYR A 179 -4.37 0.03 18.73
C TYR A 179 -3.19 -0.14 19.69
N SER A 180 -3.40 -0.80 20.83
CA SER A 180 -2.30 -1.20 21.71
C SER A 180 -1.45 -2.30 21.06
N LEU A 181 -0.15 -2.25 21.29
CA LEU A 181 0.77 -3.32 20.94
C LEU A 181 0.64 -4.44 21.96
N ASP A 182 0.24 -5.62 21.50
CA ASP A 182 0.08 -6.81 22.34
C ASP A 182 1.41 -7.57 22.45
N THR A 183 2.05 -7.86 21.31
CA THR A 183 3.28 -8.65 21.29
C THR A 183 4.16 -8.30 20.09
N ILE A 184 5.48 -8.33 20.30
CA ILE A 184 6.49 -8.39 19.24
C ILE A 184 7.04 -9.81 19.18
N GLY A 185 6.79 -10.50 18.07
CA GLY A 185 7.39 -11.79 17.77
C GLY A 185 8.62 -11.62 16.89
N PHE A 186 9.73 -12.28 17.23
CA PHE A 186 10.90 -12.36 16.35
C PHE A 186 10.88 -13.70 15.61
N VAL A 187 11.06 -13.65 14.29
CA VAL A 187 11.10 -14.83 13.42
C VAL A 187 12.56 -15.08 13.05
N ALA A 188 13.06 -16.24 13.49
CA ALA A 188 14.40 -16.76 13.16
C ALA A 188 14.43 -17.38 11.76
#